data_AF-A0A8J7X868-F1
#
_entry.id   AF-A0A8J7X868-F1
#
_cell.length_a   1.000
_cell.length_b   1.000
_cell.length_c   1.000
_cell.angle_alpha   90.00
_cell.angle_beta   90.00
_cell.angle_gamma   90.00
#
_symmetry.space_group_name_H-M   'P 1'
#
loop_
_entity.id
_entity.type
_entity.pdbx_description
1 polymer ?
#
loop_
_entity_poly.entity_id
_entity_poly.type
_entity_poly.pdbx_seq_one_letter_code
_entity_poly.pdbx_strand_id
1 'polypeptide(L)'
;MSKVLKYFIIGAIFWLLVDWTTAFQPDLQRWLTYWPEIWMFYLGFPFIFAFLIYKRMWNNRRIFVATLAEIFIVEIVFTHNVLLYTFPIMILALPVGIILYSLLVFVPKWIVDGELKENKWKLTLMVLVWIFVSIATYVGNSGMGA
;
A
#
# COMPACT_ATOMS: atom_id res chain seq x y z
N MET A 1 -10.53 5.15 22.16
CA MET A 1 -9.72 5.49 20.96
C MET A 1 -10.64 5.86 19.80
N SER A 2 -10.47 7.04 19.19
CA SER A 2 -11.30 7.50 18.07
C SER A 2 -11.08 6.64 16.81
N LYS A 3 -12.08 6.50 15.93
CA LYS A 3 -11.93 5.76 14.67
C LYS A 3 -10.78 6.29 13.81
N VAL A 4 -10.60 7.61 13.80
CA VAL A 4 -9.47 8.30 13.15
C VAL A 4 -8.14 7.75 13.66
N LEU A 5 -7.93 7.73 14.98
CA LEU A 5 -6.67 7.27 15.57
C LEU A 5 -6.47 5.76 15.36
N LYS A 6 -7.54 4.95 15.45
CA LYS A 6 -7.46 3.51 15.15
C LYS A 6 -7.00 3.27 13.72
N TYR A 7 -7.63 3.95 12.75
CA TYR A 7 -7.27 3.81 11.34
C TYR A 7 -5.86 4.25 11.06
N PHE A 8 -5.45 5.41 11.61
CA PHE A 8 -4.10 5.92 11.44
C PHE A 8 -3.04 4.92 11.91
N ILE A 9 -3.19 4.37 13.13
CA ILE A 9 -2.24 3.40 13.68
C ILE A 9 -2.20 2.13 12.83
N ILE A 10 -3.36 1.55 12.51
CA ILE A 10 -3.43 0.32 11.72
C ILE A 10 -2.87 0.56 10.31
N GLY A 11 -3.22 1.69 9.69
CA GLY A 11 -2.73 2.07 8.38
C GLY A 11 -1.22 2.24 8.35
N ALA A 12 -0.63 2.93 9.34
CA ALA A 12 0.82 3.08 9.44
C ALA A 12 1.54 1.73 9.60
N ILE A 13 0.98 0.80 10.39
CA ILE A 13 1.52 -0.56 10.53
C ILE A 13 1.45 -1.32 9.21
N PHE A 14 0.32 -1.24 8.50
CA PHE A 14 0.17 -1.89 7.20
C PHE A 14 1.13 -1.33 6.16
N TRP A 15 1.31 -0.01 6.10
CA TRP A 15 2.29 0.65 5.25
C TRP A 15 3.70 0.14 5.52
N LEU A 16 4.13 0.14 6.79
CA LEU A 16 5.43 -0.39 7.18
C LEU A 16 5.62 -1.85 6.74
N LEU A 17 4.63 -2.70 6.99
CA LEU A 17 4.72 -4.13 6.66
C LEU A 17 4.77 -4.38 5.16
N VAL A 18 3.84 -3.78 4.39
CA VAL A 18 3.78 -3.98 2.95
C VAL A 18 5.04 -3.44 2.31
N ASP A 19 5.42 -2.20 2.60
CA ASP A 19 6.56 -1.56 1.94
C ASP A 19 7.89 -2.22 2.32
N TRP A 20 8.08 -2.61 3.59
CA TRP A 20 9.24 -3.42 3.98
C TRP A 20 9.31 -4.74 3.22
N THR A 21 8.16 -5.39 3.01
CA THR A 21 8.07 -6.68 2.30
C THR A 21 7.94 -6.58 0.79
N THR A 22 7.78 -5.40 0.19
CA THR A 22 7.65 -5.29 -1.28
C THR A 22 8.68 -4.37 -1.91
N ALA A 23 9.21 -3.39 -1.19
CA ALA A 23 10.17 -2.43 -1.74
C ALA A 23 11.59 -2.62 -1.18
N PHE A 24 11.72 -2.99 0.10
CA PHE A 24 13.01 -2.98 0.80
C PHE A 24 13.62 -4.35 1.10
N GLN A 25 12.89 -5.47 0.92
CA GLN A 25 13.27 -6.81 1.38
C GLN A 25 14.74 -7.24 1.22
N PRO A 26 15.34 -7.74 2.33
CA PRO A 26 15.36 -7.15 3.67
C PRO A 26 16.66 -6.34 3.82
N ASP A 27 16.85 -5.36 2.94
CA ASP A 27 17.96 -4.42 2.97
C ASP A 27 17.64 -3.28 3.94
N LEU A 28 17.93 -3.55 5.23
CA LEU A 28 17.82 -2.56 6.30
C LEU A 28 18.64 -1.30 5.99
N GLN A 29 19.78 -1.44 5.32
CA GLN A 29 20.65 -0.31 5.01
C GLN A 29 19.99 0.61 3.98
N ARG A 30 19.38 0.04 2.94
CA ARG A 30 18.58 0.81 1.97
C ARG A 30 17.38 1.48 2.64
N TRP A 31 16.66 0.78 3.51
CA TRP A 31 15.55 1.38 4.25
C TRP A 31 15.99 2.55 5.13
N LEU A 32 17.10 2.38 5.87
CA LEU A 32 17.70 3.45 6.67
C LEU A 32 18.26 4.60 5.84
N THR A 33 18.53 4.41 4.55
CA THR A 33 18.98 5.49 3.66
C THR A 33 17.83 6.43 3.29
N TYR A 34 16.62 5.88 3.10
CA TYR A 34 15.43 6.64 2.67
C TYR A 34 14.41 6.84 3.79
N TRP A 35 14.81 6.60 5.05
CA TRP A 35 13.88 6.61 6.18
C TRP A 35 13.05 7.90 6.32
N PRO A 36 13.55 9.13 6.08
CA PRO A 36 12.75 10.34 6.26
C PRO A 36 11.62 10.43 5.22
N GLU A 37 11.90 10.12 3.96
CA GLU A 37 10.90 10.12 2.88
C GLU A 37 9.86 9.01 3.11
N ILE A 38 10.31 7.83 3.53
CA ILE A 38 9.43 6.69 3.83
C ILE A 38 8.42 7.05 4.93
N TRP A 39 8.85 7.70 6.01
CA TRP A 39 7.95 8.10 7.10
C TRP A 39 6.90 9.11 6.65
N MET A 40 7.21 9.95 5.64
CA MET A 40 6.21 10.83 5.05
C MET A 40 5.05 10.04 4.45
N PHE A 41 5.31 8.90 3.81
CA PHE A 41 4.27 8.03 3.26
C PHE A 41 3.57 7.22 4.36
N TYR A 42 4.34 6.64 5.30
CA TYR A 42 3.81 5.80 6.37
C TYR A 42 2.89 6.54 7.35
N LEU A 43 3.07 7.86 7.49
CA LEU A 43 2.23 8.68 8.35
C LEU A 43 1.27 9.56 7.53
N GLY A 44 1.75 10.13 6.42
CA GLY A 44 0.99 11.07 5.61
C GLY A 44 -0.25 10.45 4.99
N PHE A 45 -0.11 9.32 4.27
CA PHE A 45 -1.26 8.71 3.62
C PHE A 45 -2.28 8.14 4.62
N PRO A 46 -1.89 7.37 5.65
CA PRO A 46 -2.83 6.95 6.68
C PRO A 46 -3.55 8.12 7.35
N PHE A 47 -2.88 9.25 7.58
CA PHE A 47 -3.51 10.44 8.12
C PHE A 47 -4.52 11.07 7.15
N ILE A 48 -4.14 11.25 5.88
CA ILE A 48 -5.02 11.79 4.83
C ILE A 48 -6.26 10.90 4.69
N PHE A 49 -6.11 9.58 4.57
CA PHE A 49 -7.25 8.68 4.46
C PHE A 49 -8.08 8.62 5.75
N ALA A 50 -7.47 8.67 6.94
CA ALA A 50 -8.23 8.77 8.19
C ALA A 50 -9.15 10.01 8.19
N PHE A 51 -8.63 11.14 7.70
CA PHE A 51 -9.39 12.37 7.55
C PHE A 51 -10.50 12.24 6.49
N LEU A 52 -10.17 11.75 5.29
CA LEU A 52 -11.15 11.59 4.20
C LEU A 52 -12.29 10.62 4.58
N ILE A 53 -11.97 9.51 5.22
CA ILE A 53 -12.94 8.47 5.62
C ILE A 53 -13.78 8.95 6.80
N TYR A 54 -13.16 9.37 7.91
CA TYR A 54 -13.89 9.57 9.17
C TYR A 54 -14.24 11.02 9.50
N LYS A 55 -13.64 12.01 8.83
CA LYS A 55 -14.02 13.43 8.98
C LYS A 55 -14.82 13.95 7.80
N ARG A 56 -14.43 13.60 6.57
CA ARG A 56 -15.17 14.00 5.36
C ARG A 56 -16.25 12.99 4.97
N MET A 57 -16.31 11.84 5.63
CA MET A 57 -17.32 10.79 5.39
C MET A 57 -17.40 10.38 3.91
N TRP A 58 -16.24 10.29 3.25
CA TRP A 58 -16.19 9.87 1.86
C TRP A 58 -16.63 8.41 1.71
N ASN A 59 -17.43 8.14 0.70
CA ASN A 59 -17.86 6.78 0.37
C ASN A 59 -16.72 5.97 -0.28
N ASN A 60 -16.88 4.64 -0.33
CA ASN A 60 -15.87 3.72 -0.86
C ASN A 60 -15.43 4.07 -2.30
N ARG A 61 -16.34 4.59 -3.14
CA ARG A 61 -16.00 5.00 -4.52
C ARG A 61 -15.03 6.17 -4.53
N ARG A 62 -15.27 7.21 -3.72
CA ARG A 62 -14.36 8.37 -3.62
C ARG A 62 -13.04 8.00 -2.99
N ILE A 63 -13.05 7.12 -1.98
CA ILE A 63 -11.83 6.57 -1.38
C ILE A 63 -11.02 5.80 -2.42
N PHE A 64 -11.65 4.95 -3.23
CA PHE A 64 -10.96 4.22 -4.30
C PHE A 64 -10.33 5.17 -5.33
N VAL A 65 -11.04 6.21 -5.75
CA VAL A 65 -10.48 7.23 -6.66
C VAL A 65 -9.29 7.96 -6.01
N ALA A 66 -9.37 8.27 -4.71
CA ALA A 66 -8.24 8.84 -3.98
C ALA A 66 -7.04 7.87 -3.90
N THR A 67 -7.28 6.57 -3.74
CA THR A 67 -6.24 5.54 -3.82
C THR A 67 -5.59 5.50 -5.21
N LEU A 68 -6.36 5.64 -6.30
CA LEU A 68 -5.78 5.74 -7.64
C LEU A 68 -4.91 6.99 -7.81
N ALA A 69 -5.33 8.12 -7.23
CA ALA A 69 -4.54 9.34 -7.23
C ALA A 69 -3.25 9.19 -6.39
N GLU A 70 -3.33 8.51 -5.25
CA GLU A 70 -2.17 8.14 -4.43
C GLU A 70 -1.19 7.26 -5.21
N ILE A 71 -1.65 6.21 -5.90
CA ILE A 71 -0.79 5.37 -6.75
C ILE A 71 -0.06 6.23 -7.79
N PHE A 72 -0.78 7.14 -8.45
CA PHE A 72 -0.15 8.06 -9.40
C PHE A 72 0.90 8.95 -8.72
N ILE A 73 0.58 9.54 -7.57
CA ILE A 73 1.53 10.39 -6.85
C ILE A 73 2.78 9.60 -6.43
N VAL A 74 2.61 8.43 -5.81
CA VAL A 74 3.76 7.65 -5.33
C VAL A 74 4.54 7.07 -6.49
N GLU A 75 3.90 6.34 -7.39
CA GLU A 75 4.61 5.55 -8.39
C GLU A 75 5.14 6.37 -9.57
N ILE A 76 4.41 7.43 -9.95
CA ILE A 76 4.76 8.24 -11.13
C ILE A 76 5.55 9.48 -10.71
N VAL A 77 5.11 10.20 -9.66
CA VAL A 77 5.76 11.47 -9.27
C VAL A 77 6.97 11.25 -8.37
N PHE A 78 6.89 10.34 -7.39
CA PHE A 78 7.98 10.16 -6.42
C PHE A 78 8.96 9.06 -6.83
N THR A 79 8.50 7.85 -7.13
CA THR A 79 9.41 6.70 -7.37
C THR A 79 9.87 6.59 -8.82
N HIS A 80 9.25 7.31 -9.75
CA HIS A 80 9.56 7.27 -11.19
C HIS A 80 9.60 5.82 -11.71
N ASN A 81 8.64 5.00 -11.29
CA ASN A 81 8.66 3.56 -11.52
C ASN A 81 8.55 3.22 -13.02
N VAL A 82 9.68 2.90 -13.65
CA VAL A 82 9.82 2.64 -15.09
C VAL A 82 8.89 1.51 -15.56
N LEU A 83 8.56 0.55 -14.68
CA LEU A 83 7.70 -0.59 -15.01
C LEU A 83 6.26 -0.16 -15.33
N LEU A 84 5.79 0.95 -14.78
CA LEU A 84 4.48 1.52 -15.10
C LEU A 84 4.45 2.26 -16.45
N TYR A 85 5.62 2.52 -17.05
CA TYR A 85 5.74 3.17 -18.36
C TYR A 85 6.12 2.18 -19.48
N THR A 86 6.41 0.92 -19.13
CA THR A 86 6.95 -0.06 -20.09
C THR A 86 5.89 -1.09 -20.47
N PHE A 87 5.45 -1.06 -21.73
CA PHE A 87 4.58 -2.09 -22.28
C PHE A 87 5.40 -3.35 -22.64
N PRO A 88 4.93 -4.59 -22.38
CA PRO A 88 3.61 -4.97 -21.85
C PRO A 88 3.53 -5.07 -20.31
N ILE A 89 4.64 -4.85 -19.59
CA ILE A 89 4.74 -5.02 -18.13
C ILE A 89 3.70 -4.17 -17.38
N MET A 90 3.40 -2.97 -17.88
CA MET A 90 2.36 -2.09 -17.36
C MET A 90 1.00 -2.77 -17.17
N ILE A 91 0.60 -3.69 -18.07
CA ILE A 91 -0.69 -4.41 -17.98
C ILE A 91 -0.78 -5.23 -16.69
N LEU A 92 0.34 -5.76 -16.22
CA LEU A 92 0.41 -6.57 -15.01
C LEU A 92 0.73 -5.70 -13.78
N ALA A 93 1.61 -4.71 -13.93
CA ALA A 93 2.06 -3.86 -12.83
C ALA A 93 0.94 -2.96 -12.29
N LEU A 94 0.08 -2.39 -13.15
CA LEU A 94 -1.01 -1.52 -12.73
C LEU A 94 -2.05 -2.25 -11.85
N PRO A 95 -2.64 -3.40 -12.25
CA PRO A 95 -3.55 -4.14 -11.39
C PRO A 95 -2.92 -4.56 -10.07
N VAL A 96 -1.66 -4.98 -10.07
CA VAL A 96 -0.94 -5.36 -8.85
C VAL A 96 -0.81 -4.14 -7.92
N GLY A 97 -0.37 -2.99 -8.43
CA GLY A 97 -0.31 -1.75 -7.68
C GLY A 97 -1.68 -1.36 -7.10
N ILE A 98 -2.74 -1.39 -7.90
CA ILE A 98 -4.10 -1.11 -7.42
C ILE A 98 -4.48 -2.03 -6.26
N ILE A 99 -4.15 -3.31 -6.34
CA ILE A 99 -4.48 -4.28 -5.27
C ILE A 99 -3.67 -3.99 -4.00
N LEU A 100 -2.37 -3.72 -4.10
CA LEU A 100 -1.51 -3.41 -2.95
C LEU A 100 -1.93 -2.12 -2.25
N TYR A 101 -2.16 -1.05 -2.99
CA TYR A 101 -2.59 0.22 -2.39
C TYR A 101 -4.03 0.13 -1.88
N SER A 102 -4.90 -0.64 -2.54
CA SER A 102 -6.23 -0.93 -1.99
C SER A 102 -6.14 -1.72 -0.68
N LEU A 103 -5.18 -2.62 -0.54
CA LEU A 103 -4.92 -3.31 0.73
C LEU A 103 -4.57 -2.29 1.82
N LEU A 104 -3.64 -1.38 1.54
CA LEU A 104 -3.19 -0.33 2.47
C LEU A 104 -4.31 0.62 2.92
N VAL A 105 -5.28 0.89 2.06
CA VAL A 105 -6.37 1.84 2.37
C VAL A 105 -7.60 1.15 2.95
N PHE A 106 -8.05 0.05 2.35
CA PHE A 106 -9.33 -0.58 2.69
C PHE A 106 -9.23 -1.59 3.83
N VAL A 107 -8.10 -2.30 4.00
CA VAL A 107 -7.98 -3.25 5.11
C VAL A 107 -8.02 -2.55 6.48
N PRO A 108 -7.28 -1.45 6.71
CA PRO A 108 -7.44 -0.68 7.94
C PRO A 108 -8.86 -0.17 8.15
N LYS A 109 -9.54 0.29 7.09
CA LYS A 109 -10.95 0.70 7.16
C LYS A 109 -11.83 -0.46 7.62
N TRP A 110 -11.73 -1.62 6.97
CA TRP A 110 -12.54 -2.79 7.30
C TRP A 110 -12.30 -3.30 8.72
N ILE A 111 -11.06 -3.22 9.22
CA ILE A 111 -10.76 -3.53 10.62
C ILE A 111 -11.49 -2.56 11.56
N VAL A 112 -11.37 -1.25 11.30
CA VAL A 112 -11.94 -0.21 12.18
C VAL A 112 -13.47 -0.19 12.16
N ASP A 113 -14.07 -0.45 11.01
CA ASP A 113 -15.52 -0.49 10.84
C ASP A 113 -16.15 -1.86 11.14
N GLY A 114 -15.34 -2.91 11.33
CA GLY A 114 -15.82 -4.27 11.60
C GLY A 114 -16.33 -5.01 10.36
N GLU A 115 -16.01 -4.52 9.16
CA GLU A 115 -16.49 -5.03 7.86
C GLU A 115 -15.62 -6.16 7.28
N LEU A 116 -14.64 -6.68 8.04
CA LEU A 116 -13.72 -7.72 7.57
C LEU A 116 -14.42 -9.00 7.10
N LYS A 117 -15.43 -9.47 7.84
CA LYS A 117 -16.14 -10.71 7.51
C LYS A 117 -16.89 -10.61 6.19
N GLU A 118 -17.48 -9.44 5.93
CA GLU A 118 -18.23 -9.14 4.70
C GLU A 118 -17.30 -9.04 3.49
N ASN A 119 -16.07 -8.55 3.71
CA ASN A 119 -15.07 -8.36 2.65
C ASN A 119 -14.01 -9.48 2.60
N LYS A 120 -14.25 -10.63 3.24
CA LYS A 120 -13.26 -11.72 3.38
C LYS A 120 -12.61 -12.13 2.06
N TRP A 121 -13.39 -12.25 0.99
CA TRP A 121 -12.89 -12.65 -0.33
C TRP A 121 -11.93 -11.60 -0.92
N LYS A 122 -12.28 -10.32 -0.80
CA LYS A 122 -11.43 -9.22 -1.27
C LYS A 122 -10.13 -9.16 -0.47
N LEU A 123 -10.22 -9.33 0.85
CA LEU A 123 -9.06 -9.43 1.72
C LEU A 123 -8.15 -10.61 1.31
N THR A 124 -8.71 -11.79 1.10
CA THR A 124 -7.95 -12.98 0.66
C THR A 124 -7.22 -12.70 -0.66
N LEU A 125 -7.90 -12.14 -1.65
CA LEU A 125 -7.28 -11.77 -2.92
C LEU A 125 -6.12 -10.77 -2.72
N MET A 126 -6.36 -9.71 -1.96
CA MET A 126 -5.36 -8.67 -1.66
C MET A 126 -4.13 -9.25 -0.95
N VAL A 127 -4.34 -10.10 0.06
CA VAL A 127 -3.25 -10.75 0.82
C VAL A 127 -2.48 -11.74 -0.06
N LEU A 128 -3.15 -12.51 -0.91
CA LEU A 128 -2.48 -13.42 -1.84
C LEU A 128 -1.57 -12.67 -2.82
N VAL A 129 -2.05 -11.56 -3.38
CA VAL A 129 -1.23 -10.70 -4.25
C VAL A 129 -0.07 -10.10 -3.48
N TRP A 130 -0.28 -9.62 -2.26
CA TRP A 130 0.80 -9.11 -1.41
C TRP A 130 1.88 -10.14 -1.12
N ILE A 131 1.49 -11.36 -0.71
CA ILE A 131 2.43 -12.46 -0.47
C ILE A 131 3.18 -12.82 -1.74
N PHE A 132 2.48 -12.92 -2.88
CA PHE A 132 3.10 -13.23 -4.16
C PHE A 132 4.15 -12.19 -4.56
N VAL A 133 3.82 -10.89 -4.48
CA VAL A 133 4.76 -9.79 -4.79
C VAL A 133 5.95 -9.80 -3.83
N SER A 134 5.70 -10.06 -2.54
CA SER A 134 6.75 -10.13 -1.52
C SER A 134 7.76 -11.24 -1.84
N ILE A 135 7.28 -12.44 -2.19
CA ILE A 135 8.12 -13.58 -2.57
C ILE A 135 8.84 -13.30 -3.90
N ALA A 136 8.14 -12.79 -4.90
CA ALA A 136 8.73 -12.49 -6.22
C ALA A 136 9.87 -11.48 -6.10
N THR A 137 9.68 -10.44 -5.28
CA THR A 137 10.70 -9.41 -5.02
C THR A 137 11.91 -10.01 -4.28
N TYR A 138 11.66 -10.81 -3.25
CA TYR A 138 12.72 -11.47 -2.48
C TYR A 138 13.61 -12.38 -3.36
N VAL A 139 12.97 -13.24 -4.17
CA VAL A 139 13.66 -14.16 -5.07
C VAL A 139 14.40 -13.39 -6.16
N GLY A 140 13.78 -12.34 -6.73
CA GLY A 140 14.41 -11.50 -7.75
C GLY A 140 15.69 -10.83 -7.27
N ASN A 141 15.68 -10.26 -6.05
CA ASN A 141 16.85 -9.60 -5.48
C ASN A 141 17.95 -10.58 -5.05
N SER A 142 17.57 -11.78 -4.58
CA SER A 142 18.51 -12.81 -4.15
C SER A 142 19.19 -13.52 -5.34
N GLY A 143 18.50 -13.63 -6.49
CA GLY A 143 19.04 -14.24 -7.71
C GLY A 143 20.03 -13.37 -8.49
N MET A 144 20.08 -12.06 -8.23
CA MET A 144 21.08 -11.15 -8.82
C MET A 144 22.38 -11.04 -8.01
N GLY A 145 22.46 -11.72 -6.85
CA GLY A 145 23.64 -11.80 -5.99
C GLY A 145 24.42 -13.12 -6.08
N ALA A 146 24.16 -13.95 -7.09
CA ALA A 146 24.86 -15.21 -7.35
C ALA A 146 25.69 -15.16 -8.65
#